data_AF-A0A520YGQ1-F1
#
_entry.id   AF-A0A520YGQ1-F1
#
_cell.length_a   1.000
_cell.length_b   1.000
_cell.length_c   1.000
_cell.angle_alpha   90.00
_cell.angle_beta   90.00
_cell.angle_gamma   90.00
#
_symmetry.space_group_name_H-M   'P 1'
#
loop_
_entity.id
_entity.type
_entity.pdbx_description
1 polymer ?
#
loop_
_entity_poly.entity_id
_entity_poly.type
_entity_poly.pdbx_seq_one_letter_code
_entity_poly.pdbx_strand_id
1 'polypeptide(L)' 'MRWFTAILIGALIAFVLPLAFGGLGGPWRESWAGVGTIAPIPNNPGLLFSIPAFLIASFGLRMFFNWHSGG' A
#
# COMPACT_ATOMS: atom_id res chain seq x y z
N MET A 1 -2.59 18.57 5.04
CA MET A 1 -2.55 17.97 3.68
C MET A 1 -3.95 17.62 3.20
N ARG A 2 -4.21 17.66 1.88
CA ARG A 2 -5.48 17.22 1.28
C ARG A 2 -5.57 15.68 1.35
N TRP A 3 -6.77 15.14 1.55
CA TRP A 3 -7.04 13.69 1.51
C TRP A 3 -6.46 13.01 0.26
N PHE A 4 -6.53 13.71 -0.87
CA PHE A 4 -5.99 13.25 -2.15
C PHE A 4 -4.50 12.89 -2.08
N THR A 5 -3.67 13.69 -1.40
CA THR A 5 -2.23 13.41 -1.26
C THR A 5 -1.97 12.13 -0.48
N ALA A 6 -2.70 11.90 0.62
CA ALA A 6 -2.56 10.70 1.44
C ALA A 6 -2.96 9.44 0.66
N ILE A 7 -4.04 9.53 -0.13
CA ILE A 7 -4.50 8.45 -1.01
C ILE A 7 -3.46 8.13 -2.08
N LEU A 8 -2.87 9.15 -2.72
CA LEU A 8 -1.83 8.93 -3.74
C LEU A 8 -0.59 8.23 -3.17
N ILE A 9 -0.10 8.68 -2.02
CA ILE A 9 1.06 8.06 -1.38
C ILE A 9 0.72 6.64 -0.92
N GLY A 10 -0.47 6.43 -0.35
CA GLY A 10 -0.91 5.09 0.04
C GLY A 10 -1.02 4.14 -1.16
N ALA A 11 -1.50 4.62 -2.30
CA ALA A 11 -1.56 3.83 -3.54
C ALA A 11 -0.15 3.46 -4.04
N LEU A 12 0.80 4.40 -3.99
CA LEU A 12 2.20 4.12 -4.32
C LEU A 12 2.79 3.03 -3.40
N ILE A 13 2.57 3.13 -2.09
CA ILE A 13 3.05 2.15 -1.12
C ILE A 13 2.45 0.76 -1.41
N ALA A 14 1.17 0.68 -1.76
CA ALA A 14 0.50 -0.58 -2.06
C ALA A 14 1.03 -1.32 -3.30
N PHE A 15 1.65 -0.61 -4.25
CA PHE A 15 2.36 -1.21 -5.39
C PHE A 15 3.82 -1.51 -5.05
N VAL A 16 4.49 -0.58 -4.37
CA VAL A 16 5.93 -0.68 -4.08
C VAL A 16 6.21 -1.77 -3.05
N LEU A 17 5.37 -1.95 -2.03
CA LEU A 17 5.59 -2.93 -0.98
C LEU A 17 5.68 -4.37 -1.54
N PRO A 18 4.72 -4.87 -2.34
CA PRO A 18 4.87 -6.16 -3.00
C PRO A 18 6.15 -6.29 -3.83
N LEU A 19 6.48 -5.25 -4.60
CA LEU A 19 7.66 -5.23 -5.47
C LEU A 19 8.98 -5.27 -4.69
N ALA A 20 9.11 -4.42 -3.68
CA ALA A 20 10.31 -4.29 -2.85
C ALA A 20 10.59 -5.53 -2.02
N PHE A 21 9.54 -6.27 -1.63
CA PHE A 21 9.64 -7.45 -0.79
C PHE A 21 9.51 -8.76 -1.57
N GLY A 22 9.91 -8.81 -2.85
CA GLY A 22 10.07 -10.08 -3.59
C GLY A 22 8.91 -10.49 -4.49
N GLY A 23 8.00 -9.57 -4.82
CA GLY A 23 6.91 -9.79 -5.76
C GLY A 23 6.01 -10.95 -5.33
N LEU A 24 5.57 -11.77 -6.28
CA LEU A 24 4.64 -12.89 -6.06
C LEU A 24 5.13 -13.97 -5.09
N GLY A 25 6.44 -14.10 -4.87
CA GLY A 25 7.06 -15.07 -3.96
C GLY A 25 7.55 -14.47 -2.64
N GLY A 26 7.22 -13.20 -2.38
CA GLY A 26 7.75 -12.45 -1.25
C GLY A 26 7.12 -12.81 0.10
N PRO A 27 7.85 -12.66 1.23
CA PRO A 27 7.33 -12.93 2.58
C PRO A 27 6.13 -12.06 2.97
N TRP A 28 5.94 -10.90 2.33
CA TRP A 28 4.77 -10.05 2.54
C TRP A 28 3.45 -10.77 2.20
N ARG A 29 3.48 -11.73 1.27
CA ARG A 29 2.29 -12.44 0.77
C ARG A 29 1.66 -13.34 1.82
N GLU A 30 2.45 -13.90 2.73
CA GLU A 30 1.97 -14.75 3.84
C GLU A 30 1.57 -13.93 5.08
N SER A 31 1.63 -12.60 4.98
CA SER A 31 1.28 -11.68 6.06
C SER A 31 -0.07 -11.01 5.82
N TRP A 32 -0.48 -10.14 6.74
CA TRP A 32 -1.64 -9.26 6.59
C TRP A 32 -1.62 -8.44 5.29
N ALA A 33 -0.44 -8.10 4.76
CA ALA A 33 -0.31 -7.32 3.54
C ALA A 33 -0.69 -8.11 2.27
N GLY A 34 -0.62 -9.45 2.33
CA GLY A 34 -1.01 -10.32 1.21
C GLY A 34 -2.52 -10.49 1.05
N VAL A 35 -3.27 -10.39 2.15
CA VAL A 35 -4.71 -10.66 2.19
C VAL A 35 -5.48 -9.68 1.28
N GLY A 36 -6.21 -10.20 0.29
CA GLY A 36 -6.98 -9.35 -0.64
C GLY A 36 -6.12 -8.55 -1.62
N THR A 37 -4.85 -8.92 -1.82
CA THR A 37 -4.01 -8.32 -2.87
C THR A 37 -4.53 -8.69 -4.24
N ILE A 38 -4.61 -7.69 -5.12
CA ILE A 38 -5.03 -7.86 -6.51
C ILE A 38 -3.79 -8.20 -7.36
N ALA A 39 -3.87 -9.30 -8.10
CA ALA A 39 -2.90 -9.72 -9.09
C ALA A 39 -3.62 -9.91 -10.44
N PRO A 40 -3.78 -8.84 -11.24
CA PRO A 40 -4.62 -8.84 -12.44
C PRO A 40 -4.02 -9.70 -13.56
N ILE A 41 -2.69 -9.86 -13.58
CA ILE A 41 -1.99 -10.74 -14.52
C ILE A 41 -1.30 -11.85 -13.70
N PRO A 42 -1.68 -13.12 -13.90
CA PRO A 42 -1.02 -14.24 -13.26
C PRO A 42 0.49 -14.23 -13.53
N ASN A 43 1.31 -14.56 -12.54
CA ASN A 43 2.77 -14.63 -12.63
C ASN A 43 3.49 -13.30 -12.98
N ASN A 44 2.80 -12.17 -13.02
CA ASN A 44 3.42 -10.86 -13.20
C ASN A 44 3.64 -10.16 -11.83
N PRO A 45 4.90 -9.95 -11.40
CA PRO A 45 5.19 -9.28 -10.13
C PRO A 45 5.00 -7.76 -10.18
N GLY A 46 4.90 -7.16 -11.37
CA GLY A 46 4.86 -5.70 -11.58
C GLY A 46 3.51 -5.03 -11.35
N LEU A 47 2.42 -5.80 -11.25
CA LEU A 47 1.05 -5.28 -11.13
C LEU A 47 0.36 -5.76 -9.85
N LEU A 48 1.11 -5.91 -8.77
CA LEU A 48 0.54 -6.32 -7.49
C LEU A 48 0.06 -5.11 -6.71
N PHE A 49 -1.20 -5.11 -6.28
CA PHE A 49 -1.78 -4.04 -5.48
C PHE A 49 -2.32 -4.56 -4.15
N SER A 50 -1.62 -4.26 -3.06
CA SER A 50 -2.05 -4.65 -1.71
C SER A 50 -3.10 -3.69 -1.17
N ILE A 51 -4.37 -4.13 -1.15
CA ILE A 51 -5.48 -3.36 -0.56
C ILE A 51 -5.24 -3.03 0.93
N PRO A 52 -4.77 -3.97 1.77
CA PRO A 52 -4.47 -3.66 3.16
C PRO A 52 -3.40 -2.59 3.31
N ALA A 53 -2.30 -2.69 2.55
CA ALA A 53 -1.24 -1.68 2.58
C ALA A 53 -1.75 -0.31 2.13
N PHE A 54 -2.58 -0.26 1.08
CA PHE A 54 -3.20 0.97 0.60
C PHE A 54 -4.02 1.66 1.70
N LEU A 55 -4.91 0.91 2.35
CA LEU A 55 -5.79 1.46 3.38
C LEU A 55 -4.98 1.93 4.59
N ILE A 56 -4.12 1.09 5.15
CA ILE A 56 -3.32 1.43 6.34
C ILE A 56 -2.43 2.63 6.06
N ALA A 57 -1.74 2.67 4.92
CA ALA A 57 -0.88 3.79 4.56
C ALA A 57 -1.68 5.08 4.35
N SER A 58 -2.79 5.03 3.60
CA SER A 58 -3.61 6.22 3.33
C SER A 58 -4.21 6.81 4.60
N PHE A 59 -4.77 5.97 5.47
CA PHE A 59 -5.34 6.41 6.75
C PHE A 59 -4.27 6.85 7.74
N GLY A 60 -3.17 6.11 7.85
CA GLY A 60 -2.04 6.45 8.71
C GLY A 60 -1.42 7.80 8.33
N LEU A 61 -1.13 8.02 7.05
CA LEU A 61 -0.64 9.30 6.54
C LEU A 61 -1.63 10.42 6.78
N ARG A 62 -2.93 10.16 6.59
CA ARG A 62 -3.97 11.15 6.87
C ARG A 62 -3.95 11.59 8.33
N MET A 63 -3.88 10.65 9.27
CA MET A 63 -3.80 10.94 10.70
C MET A 63 -2.50 11.67 11.05
N PHE A 64 -1.37 11.18 10.54
CA PHE A 64 -0.06 11.79 10.74
C PHE A 64 -0.03 13.26 10.29
N PHE A 65 -0.47 13.55 9.06
CA PHE A 65 -0.45 14.92 8.54
C PHE A 65 -1.53 15.82 9.17
N ASN A 66 -2.65 15.26 9.64
CA ASN A 66 -3.61 16.01 10.44
C ASN A 66 -3.01 16.47 11.75
N TRP A 67 -2.30 15.56 12.44
CA TRP A 67 -1.64 15.88 13.69
C TRP A 67 -0.60 16.99 13.52
N HIS A 68 0.16 16.97 12.42
CA HIS A 68 1.20 17.97 12.15
C HIS A 68 0.68 19.30 11.61
N SER A 69 -0.59 19.41 11.19
CA SER A 69 -1.18 20.68 10.74
C SER A 69 -2.04 21.35 11.80
N GLY A 70 -2.11 20.79 13.01
CA GLY A 70 -2.88 21.31 14.14
C GLY A 70 -2.02 21.96 15.24
N GLY A 71 -0.82 22.43 14.91
CA GLY A 71 0.04 23.24 15.76
C GLY A 71 0.17 24.66 15.25
#